data_AF-Q19229-F1
#
_entry.id   AF-Q19229-F1
#
_cell.length_a   1.000
_cell.length_b   1.000
_cell.length_c   1.000
_cell.angle_alpha   90.00
_cell.angle_beta   90.00
_cell.angle_gamma   90.00
#
_symmetry.space_group_name_H-M   'P 1'
#
loop_
_entity.id
_entity.type
_entity.pdbx_description
1 polymer ?
#
loop_
_entity_poly.entity_id
_entity_poly.type
_entity_poly.pdbx_seq_one_letter_code
_entity_poly.pdbx_strand_id
1 'polypeptide(L)'
;MILLPIFLLFSIIGLSAASECPSGWIFNPSTTECYYFSTKLYTFDESVQFCSSIGGKSVSIDTYAERDALVAMTNTTMLQPWLGSRRNTTNNQFYNIDHSYFYSFMWTKNEPSVNGDCVTFKGATPFGLQVTQCYQFQPAFCKQTPALCNGGVFGGSDKWTGTIQSPGYPVQYYNNLNCNYLIISPNNTFITILFSPFLVEEWYDLVDVFDGNSTNYVDHIGQVSSYNLARGFESSTNMMTVRFKTNYDITDKGWLATWKAKKDMPVISQSGSNGTMVSPNYPLTYDSYDEQVYQISVAWGMQVNLTIDVFRTENKYDYLNIYNSTTQSNSTLVTTLSGQSVAPFNYISPRSYMSMKFVSDGSLQYTGWHAFWSIC
;
A
#
# COMPACT_ATOMS: atom_id res chain seq x y z
N MET A 1 23.83 2.95 57.81
CA MET A 1 22.99 2.31 56.78
C MET A 1 22.00 3.32 56.24
N ILE A 2 22.31 3.96 55.11
CA ILE A 2 21.29 4.57 54.25
C ILE A 2 21.75 4.27 52.82
N LEU A 3 21.00 3.40 52.13
CA LEU A 3 21.20 3.08 50.72
C LEU A 3 20.73 4.28 49.89
N LEU A 4 21.55 4.70 48.92
CA LEU A 4 21.11 5.54 47.81
C LEU A 4 21.20 4.74 46.50
N PRO A 5 20.24 4.90 45.58
CA PRO A 5 20.00 3.97 44.50
C PRO A 5 20.88 4.22 43.27
N ILE A 6 21.23 3.12 42.62
CA ILE A 6 21.97 3.03 41.36
C ILE A 6 21.05 3.49 40.23
N PHE A 7 21.35 4.64 39.63
CA PHE A 7 20.76 5.05 38.36
C PHE A 7 21.56 4.43 37.21
N LEU A 8 21.02 3.33 36.67
CA LEU A 8 21.45 2.78 35.38
C LEU A 8 20.97 3.71 34.27
N LEU A 9 21.89 4.52 33.75
CA LEU A 9 21.70 5.27 32.50
C LEU A 9 21.66 4.27 31.35
N PHE A 10 20.46 3.99 30.84
CA PHE A 10 20.28 3.36 29.53
C PHE A 10 20.81 4.32 28.47
N SER A 11 21.96 3.99 27.89
CA SER A 11 22.47 4.56 26.66
C SER A 11 21.48 4.23 25.54
N ILE A 12 20.67 5.21 25.17
CA ILE A 12 19.88 5.16 23.95
C ILE A 12 20.90 5.20 22.81
N ILE A 13 21.19 4.03 22.23
CA ILE A 13 21.89 3.92 20.97
C ILE A 13 21.04 4.70 19.98
N GLY A 14 21.55 5.88 19.58
CA GLY A 14 20.91 6.74 18.60
C GLY A 14 20.71 5.94 17.32
N LEU A 15 19.46 5.53 17.08
CA LEU A 15 18.99 5.31 15.72
C LEU A 15 19.37 6.57 14.95
N SER A 16 20.33 6.46 14.02
CA SER A 16 20.56 7.50 13.04
C SER A 16 19.21 7.71 12.36
N ALA A 17 18.55 8.85 12.61
CA ALA A 17 17.38 9.23 11.85
C ALA A 17 17.78 9.13 10.38
N ALA A 18 17.13 8.25 9.63
CA ALA A 18 17.30 8.21 8.19
C ALA A 18 17.12 9.65 7.68
N SER A 19 17.97 10.11 6.78
CA SER A 19 17.83 11.45 6.23
C SER A 19 16.42 11.56 5.63
N GLU A 20 15.62 12.49 6.14
CA GLU A 20 14.22 12.67 5.74
C GLU A 20 14.11 13.04 4.24
N CYS A 21 15.19 13.59 3.68
CA CYS A 21 15.32 13.91 2.28
C CYS A 21 16.28 12.98 1.54
N PRO A 22 16.13 12.85 0.20
CA PRO A 22 17.12 12.17 -0.64
C PRO A 22 18.51 12.84 -0.54
N SER A 23 19.55 12.09 -0.90
CA SER A 23 20.93 12.61 -0.87
C SER A 23 21.07 13.90 -1.70
N GLY A 24 21.69 14.92 -1.12
CA GLY A 24 21.88 16.23 -1.75
C GLY A 24 20.73 17.22 -1.56
N TRP A 25 19.59 16.79 -1.00
CA TRP A 25 18.48 17.66 -0.65
C TRP A 25 18.59 18.16 0.79
N ILE A 26 18.06 19.35 1.04
CA ILE A 26 18.08 20.03 2.34
C ILE A 26 16.68 19.98 2.94
N PHE A 27 16.53 19.27 4.05
CA PHE A 27 15.28 19.29 4.83
C PHE A 27 15.10 20.65 5.51
N ASN A 28 13.90 21.22 5.41
CA ASN A 28 13.51 22.39 6.17
C ASN A 28 12.40 22.04 7.17
N PRO A 29 12.65 22.12 8.49
CA PRO A 29 11.67 21.74 9.50
C PRO A 29 10.48 22.69 9.59
N SER A 30 10.60 23.94 9.13
CA SER A 30 9.51 24.92 9.20
C SER A 30 8.45 24.68 8.13
N THR A 31 8.86 24.20 6.95
CA THR A 31 7.96 23.88 5.84
C THR A 31 7.66 22.38 5.76
N THR A 32 8.46 21.54 6.44
CA THR A 32 8.46 20.08 6.31
C THR A 32 8.71 19.60 4.88
N GLU A 33 9.50 20.37 4.13
CA GLU A 33 9.84 20.11 2.73
C GLU A 33 11.35 19.88 2.56
N CYS A 34 11.70 19.13 1.53
CA CYS A 34 13.05 18.96 1.04
C CYS A 34 13.30 19.91 -0.12
N TYR A 35 14.39 20.68 -0.06
CA TYR A 35 14.76 21.63 -1.11
C TYR A 35 16.08 21.25 -1.79
N TYR A 36 16.20 21.60 -3.06
CA TYR A 36 17.41 21.37 -3.85
C TYR A 36 17.73 22.56 -4.76
N PHE A 37 19.00 22.93 -4.79
CA PHE A 37 19.55 23.94 -5.70
C PHE A 37 20.38 23.26 -6.77
N SER A 38 20.09 23.53 -8.04
CA SER A 38 20.96 23.04 -9.10
C SER A 38 22.30 23.80 -9.12
N THR A 39 23.38 23.09 -9.38
CA THR A 39 24.70 23.68 -9.66
C THR A 39 24.81 24.20 -11.09
N LYS A 40 24.06 23.59 -12.02
CA LYS A 40 23.89 24.06 -13.39
C LYS A 40 22.81 25.15 -13.45
N LEU A 41 22.91 26.03 -14.44
CA LEU A 41 21.93 27.08 -14.69
C LEU A 41 21.02 26.68 -15.86
N TYR A 42 19.77 27.11 -15.78
CA TYR A 42 18.71 26.76 -16.73
C TYR A 42 17.88 27.99 -17.07
N THR A 43 17.28 27.99 -18.25
CA THR A 43 16.11 28.85 -18.51
C THR A 43 14.95 28.45 -17.60
N PHE A 44 13.91 29.27 -17.49
CA PHE A 44 12.76 28.96 -16.63
C PHE A 44 12.13 27.60 -17.00
N ASP A 45 11.80 27.39 -18.28
CA ASP A 45 11.12 26.15 -18.71
C ASP A 45 12.01 24.92 -18.51
N GLU A 46 13.32 25.03 -18.79
CA GLU A 46 14.28 23.95 -18.51
C GLU A 46 14.43 23.69 -17.00
N SER A 47 14.32 24.72 -16.15
CA SER A 47 14.41 24.57 -14.70
C SER A 47 13.21 23.80 -14.14
N VAL A 48 12.02 24.02 -14.71
CA VAL A 48 10.79 23.28 -14.37
C VAL A 48 10.97 21.81 -14.74
N GLN A 49 11.41 21.53 -15.97
CA GLN A 49 11.71 20.17 -16.43
C GLN A 49 12.80 19.50 -15.60
N PHE A 50 13.84 20.25 -15.19
CA PHE A 50 14.90 19.74 -14.35
C PHE A 50 14.35 19.33 -12.97
N CYS A 51 13.54 20.16 -12.32
CA CYS A 51 12.96 19.84 -11.03
C CYS A 51 12.09 18.59 -11.08
N SER A 52 11.28 18.42 -12.14
CA SER A 52 10.61 17.15 -12.41
C SER A 52 11.63 16.02 -12.55
N SER A 53 12.66 16.15 -13.39
CA SER A 53 13.62 15.06 -13.63
C SER A 53 14.39 14.54 -12.41
N ILE A 54 14.45 15.31 -11.31
CA ILE A 54 15.05 14.88 -10.04
C ILE A 54 14.03 14.47 -8.96
N GLY A 55 12.75 14.37 -9.33
CA GLY A 55 11.65 13.90 -8.50
C GLY A 55 11.04 14.95 -7.59
N GLY A 56 11.27 16.23 -7.89
CA GLY A 56 10.60 17.32 -7.22
C GLY A 56 9.73 18.13 -8.17
N LYS A 57 9.38 19.32 -7.73
CA LYS A 57 8.70 20.35 -8.49
C LYS A 57 9.39 21.70 -8.24
N SER A 58 9.17 22.67 -9.11
CA SER A 58 9.69 24.02 -8.87
C SER A 58 9.12 24.60 -7.57
N VAL A 59 9.95 25.31 -6.82
CA VAL A 59 9.51 25.98 -5.58
C VAL A 59 8.53 27.10 -5.93
N SER A 60 7.28 26.96 -5.51
CA SER A 60 6.30 28.04 -5.36
C SER A 60 6.38 28.59 -3.94
N ILE A 61 5.99 29.84 -3.68
CA ILE A 61 5.76 30.34 -2.32
C ILE A 61 4.25 30.56 -2.14
N ASP A 62 3.65 29.80 -1.25
CA ASP A 62 2.22 29.91 -0.90
C ASP A 62 1.97 30.04 0.60
N THR A 63 3.01 30.24 1.40
CA THR A 63 2.92 30.53 2.83
C THR A 63 4.03 31.46 3.31
N TYR A 64 3.81 32.14 4.44
CA TYR A 64 4.87 32.94 5.10
C TYR A 64 6.01 32.07 5.63
N ALA A 65 5.71 30.86 6.11
CA ALA A 65 6.72 29.92 6.59
C ALA A 65 7.67 29.52 5.44
N GLU A 66 7.13 29.26 4.25
CA GLU A 66 7.94 28.98 3.06
C GLU A 66 8.77 30.19 2.65
N ARG A 67 8.19 31.40 2.61
CA ARG A 67 8.96 32.63 2.37
C ARG A 67 10.16 32.75 3.30
N ASP A 68 9.95 32.58 4.61
CA ASP A 68 11.00 32.76 5.62
C ASP A 68 12.09 31.69 5.50
N ALA A 69 11.70 30.44 5.19
CA ALA A 69 12.62 29.38 4.83
C ALA A 69 13.48 29.76 3.62
N LEU A 70 12.87 30.23 2.53
CA LEU A 70 13.60 30.59 1.31
C LEU A 70 14.51 31.80 1.53
N VAL A 71 14.12 32.77 2.37
CA VAL A 71 15.00 33.90 2.74
C VAL A 71 16.27 33.37 3.37
N ALA A 72 16.17 32.49 4.36
CA ALA A 72 17.35 31.91 5.00
C ALA A 72 18.21 31.09 4.02
N MET A 73 17.59 30.30 3.15
CA MET A 73 18.27 29.41 2.21
C MET A 73 18.96 30.14 1.05
N THR A 74 18.44 31.30 0.64
CA THR A 74 18.94 32.08 -0.51
C THR A 74 19.70 33.35 -0.11
N ASN A 75 19.90 33.59 1.19
CA ASN A 75 20.59 34.80 1.67
C ASN A 75 22.04 34.88 1.20
N THR A 76 22.73 33.73 1.11
CA THR A 76 24.14 33.65 0.72
C THR A 76 24.35 33.18 -0.72
N THR A 77 23.28 32.95 -1.49
CA THR A 77 23.42 32.49 -2.88
C THR A 77 23.82 33.66 -3.78
N MET A 78 24.84 33.46 -4.63
CA MET A 78 25.29 34.51 -5.55
C MET A 78 24.24 34.83 -6.62
N LEU A 79 23.59 33.79 -7.14
CA LEU A 79 22.49 33.88 -8.09
C LEU A 79 21.16 33.64 -7.38
N GLN A 80 20.12 34.29 -7.89
CA GLN A 80 18.75 34.12 -7.44
C GLN A 80 18.11 32.97 -8.21
N PRO A 81 17.68 31.90 -7.55
CA PRO A 81 17.13 30.76 -8.25
C PRO A 81 15.71 31.05 -8.77
N TRP A 82 15.29 30.25 -9.76
CA TRP A 82 13.92 30.26 -10.27
C TRP A 82 12.91 29.84 -9.20
N LEU A 83 11.80 30.56 -9.08
CA LEU A 83 10.57 30.05 -8.49
C LEU A 83 9.65 29.55 -9.59
N GLY A 84 8.80 28.58 -9.27
CA GLY A 84 7.72 28.08 -10.12
C GLY A 84 6.57 29.07 -10.24
N SER A 85 6.85 30.32 -10.61
CA SER A 85 5.84 31.35 -10.82
C SER A 85 6.12 32.14 -12.10
N ARG A 86 5.06 32.48 -12.83
CA ARG A 86 5.15 33.24 -14.08
C ARG A 86 3.97 34.19 -14.24
N ARG A 87 4.12 35.17 -15.16
CA ARG A 87 3.08 36.11 -15.56
C ARG A 87 2.19 35.47 -16.63
N ASN A 88 0.88 35.60 -16.46
CA ASN A 88 -0.06 35.44 -17.57
C ASN A 88 -0.06 36.75 -18.37
N THR A 89 0.46 36.71 -19.59
CA THR A 89 0.65 37.90 -20.44
C THR A 89 -0.66 38.47 -20.99
N THR A 90 -1.77 37.73 -20.90
CA THR A 90 -3.09 38.21 -21.32
C THR A 90 -3.70 39.17 -20.30
N ASN A 91 -3.53 38.91 -19.00
CA ASN A 91 -4.12 39.71 -17.92
C ASN A 91 -3.09 40.38 -17.00
N ASN A 92 -1.79 40.22 -17.28
CA ASN A 92 -0.66 40.73 -16.49
C ASN A 92 -0.64 40.28 -15.02
N GLN A 93 -1.25 39.15 -14.68
CA GLN A 93 -1.23 38.61 -13.32
C GLN A 93 -0.20 37.49 -13.17
N PHE A 94 0.55 37.50 -12.07
CA PHE A 94 1.46 36.41 -11.72
C PHE A 94 0.72 35.30 -10.99
N TYR A 95 1.13 34.06 -11.24
CA TYR A 95 0.57 32.87 -10.63
C TYR A 95 1.66 31.81 -10.41
N ASN A 96 1.47 30.93 -9.43
CA ASN A 96 2.29 29.75 -9.26
C ASN A 96 1.86 28.67 -10.27
N ILE A 97 2.83 28.03 -10.94
CA ILE A 97 2.56 27.01 -11.97
C ILE A 97 1.94 25.73 -11.39
N ASP A 98 2.09 25.50 -10.08
CA ASP A 98 1.44 24.41 -9.36
C ASP A 98 0.02 24.75 -8.89
N HIS A 99 -0.51 25.91 -9.32
CA HIS A 99 -1.84 26.43 -8.99
C HIS A 99 -2.08 26.75 -7.50
N SER A 100 -1.04 26.72 -6.67
CA SER A 100 -1.09 27.27 -5.32
C SER A 100 -1.32 28.79 -5.35
N TYR A 101 -1.76 29.34 -4.21
CA TYR A 101 -2.06 30.77 -4.12
C TYR A 101 -0.78 31.63 -4.25
N PHE A 102 -0.80 32.60 -5.15
CA PHE A 102 0.31 33.55 -5.34
C PHE A 102 0.10 34.83 -4.53
N TYR A 103 0.98 35.10 -3.56
CA TYR A 103 0.90 36.31 -2.73
C TYR A 103 1.59 37.52 -3.39
N SER A 104 0.79 38.42 -3.94
CA SER A 104 1.28 39.63 -4.64
C SER A 104 2.00 40.66 -3.76
N PHE A 105 2.01 40.53 -2.44
CA PHE A 105 2.77 41.43 -1.55
C PHE A 105 4.19 40.94 -1.26
N MET A 106 4.60 39.77 -1.77
CA MET A 106 5.93 39.20 -1.50
C MET A 106 7.03 39.73 -2.44
N TRP A 107 6.72 40.67 -3.33
CA TRP A 107 7.71 41.33 -4.19
C TRP A 107 8.75 42.09 -3.39
N THR A 108 9.99 42.07 -3.89
CA THR A 108 11.01 42.99 -3.41
C THR A 108 10.71 44.43 -3.84
N LYS A 109 11.50 45.38 -3.36
CA LYS A 109 11.34 46.80 -3.68
C LYS A 109 11.41 47.03 -5.20
N ASN A 110 10.46 47.80 -5.73
CA ASN A 110 10.32 48.16 -7.16
C ASN A 110 9.91 47.00 -8.09
N GLU A 111 9.44 45.88 -7.55
CA GLU A 111 8.86 44.76 -8.31
C GLU A 111 7.33 44.67 -8.06
N PRO A 112 6.54 44.09 -8.98
CA PRO A 112 6.95 43.49 -10.24
C PRO A 112 7.20 44.53 -11.33
N SER A 113 8.35 44.43 -12.01
CA SER A 113 8.67 45.26 -13.18
C SER A 113 8.00 44.72 -14.45
N VAL A 114 8.04 45.47 -15.56
CA VAL A 114 7.54 45.00 -16.87
C VAL A 114 8.59 44.18 -17.66
N ASN A 115 9.81 44.07 -17.15
CA ASN A 115 10.94 43.50 -17.86
C ASN A 115 11.10 41.99 -17.60
N GLY A 116 10.05 41.22 -17.85
CA GLY A 116 10.08 39.76 -17.83
C GLY A 116 8.77 39.14 -17.36
N ASP A 117 8.69 37.82 -17.47
CA ASP A 117 7.46 37.07 -17.17
C ASP A 117 7.69 35.90 -16.23
N CYS A 118 8.91 35.69 -15.74
CA CYS A 118 9.24 34.60 -14.81
C CYS A 118 9.78 35.17 -13.50
N VAL A 119 9.67 34.40 -12.41
CA VAL A 119 9.97 34.89 -11.06
C VAL A 119 11.18 34.18 -10.49
N THR A 120 12.11 34.96 -9.93
CA THR A 120 13.21 34.47 -9.10
C THR A 120 13.05 34.97 -7.67
N PHE A 121 13.78 34.37 -6.74
CA PHE A 121 13.75 34.77 -5.33
C PHE A 121 15.15 35.06 -4.81
N LYS A 122 15.31 36.12 -4.01
CA LYS A 122 16.56 36.40 -3.31
C LYS A 122 16.30 36.74 -1.86
N GLY A 123 17.02 36.08 -0.95
CA GLY A 123 16.95 36.30 0.49
C GLY A 123 17.80 37.48 1.00
N ALA A 124 18.71 38.00 0.18
CA ALA A 124 19.51 39.18 0.51
C ALA A 124 18.64 40.45 0.53
N THR A 125 18.88 41.36 1.48
CA THR A 125 18.05 42.56 1.66
C THR A 125 18.20 43.58 0.51
N PRO A 126 17.10 44.10 -0.06
CA PRO A 126 15.71 43.75 0.24
C PRO A 126 15.34 42.39 -0.37
N PHE A 127 14.84 41.49 0.48
CA PHE A 127 14.44 40.15 0.04
C PHE A 127 13.06 40.19 -0.63
N GLY A 128 12.79 39.20 -1.48
CA GLY A 128 11.46 39.02 -2.07
C GLY A 128 11.50 38.44 -3.48
N LEU A 129 10.32 38.37 -4.07
CA LEU A 129 10.14 37.99 -5.47
C LEU A 129 10.73 39.06 -6.40
N GLN A 130 11.34 38.63 -7.50
CA GLN A 130 11.83 39.53 -8.55
C GLN A 130 11.43 39.01 -9.94
N VAL A 131 10.96 39.91 -10.80
CA VAL A 131 10.68 39.58 -12.20
C VAL A 131 11.99 39.42 -12.98
N THR A 132 12.05 38.39 -13.81
CA THR A 132 13.24 38.00 -14.56
C THR A 132 12.80 37.49 -15.94
N GLN A 133 13.59 37.76 -16.96
CA GLN A 133 13.34 37.26 -18.31
C GLN A 133 13.47 35.73 -18.33
N CYS A 134 12.46 35.02 -18.81
CA CYS A 134 12.39 33.55 -18.72
C CYS A 134 13.56 32.82 -19.42
N TYR A 135 14.22 33.47 -20.39
CA TYR A 135 15.38 32.94 -21.10
C TYR A 135 16.73 33.20 -20.38
N GLN A 136 16.73 33.88 -19.22
CA GLN A 136 17.95 34.03 -18.43
C GLN A 136 18.33 32.70 -17.77
N PHE A 137 19.63 32.51 -17.55
CA PHE A 137 20.14 31.32 -16.90
C PHE A 137 20.24 31.55 -15.39
N GLN A 138 19.41 30.86 -14.62
CA GLN A 138 19.42 30.88 -13.16
C GLN A 138 19.44 29.46 -12.60
N PRO A 139 19.84 29.26 -11.33
CA PRO A 139 19.72 27.96 -10.69
C PRO A 139 18.25 27.52 -10.61
N ALA A 140 17.97 26.26 -10.87
CA ALA A 140 16.68 25.66 -10.58
C ALA A 140 16.52 25.53 -9.06
N PHE A 141 15.38 25.97 -8.53
CA PHE A 141 14.98 25.70 -7.16
C PHE A 141 13.88 24.65 -7.16
N CYS A 142 14.18 23.49 -6.59
CA CYS A 142 13.25 22.38 -6.53
C CYS A 142 12.83 22.11 -5.09
N LYS A 143 11.57 21.77 -4.87
CA LYS A 143 11.06 21.19 -3.62
C LYS A 143 10.42 19.83 -3.87
N GLN A 144 10.46 18.98 -2.86
CA GLN A 144 9.64 17.80 -2.74
C GLN A 144 9.31 17.59 -1.27
N THR A 145 8.17 16.98 -0.99
CA THR A 145 7.91 16.48 0.35
C THR A 145 8.93 15.38 0.67
N PRO A 146 9.39 15.25 1.93
CA PRO A 146 10.23 14.15 2.36
C PRO A 146 9.75 12.83 1.78
N ALA A 147 10.57 12.24 0.90
CA ALA A 147 10.32 10.97 0.22
C ALA A 147 10.46 9.81 1.22
N LEU A 148 9.70 9.85 2.30
CA LEU A 148 9.63 8.76 3.25
C LEU A 148 8.81 7.67 2.59
N CYS A 149 9.50 6.67 2.05
CA CYS A 149 8.88 5.38 1.91
C CYS A 149 8.29 5.01 3.27
N ASN A 150 6.98 4.83 3.33
CA ASN A 150 6.30 4.17 4.45
C ASN A 150 6.46 2.64 4.35
N GLY A 151 7.48 2.18 3.62
CA GLY A 151 7.86 0.77 3.54
C GLY A 151 8.42 0.26 4.85
N GLY A 152 8.66 -1.04 4.91
CA GLY A 152 9.08 -1.72 6.14
C GLY A 152 8.49 -3.12 6.25
N VAL A 153 8.45 -3.63 7.48
CA VAL A 153 7.88 -4.95 7.79
C VAL A 153 6.46 -4.78 8.31
N PHE A 154 5.52 -5.51 7.71
CA PHE A 154 4.10 -5.52 8.04
C PHE A 154 3.67 -6.93 8.43
N GLY A 155 2.63 -7.01 9.25
CA GLY A 155 2.13 -8.28 9.78
C GLY A 155 2.96 -8.76 10.97
N GLY A 156 3.24 -10.05 11.02
CA GLY A 156 3.86 -10.75 12.14
C GLY A 156 3.30 -12.16 12.31
N SER A 157 3.88 -12.93 13.24
CA SER A 157 3.48 -14.31 13.51
C SER A 157 2.06 -14.48 14.06
N ASP A 158 1.39 -13.39 14.44
CA ASP A 158 0.03 -13.33 14.97
C ASP A 158 -0.94 -12.54 14.06
N LYS A 159 -0.48 -11.99 12.92
CA LYS A 159 -1.28 -11.12 12.05
C LYS A 159 -1.78 -11.87 10.81
N TRP A 160 -3.10 -12.05 10.74
CA TRP A 160 -3.76 -12.76 9.64
C TRP A 160 -4.26 -11.85 8.53
N THR A 161 -4.39 -10.56 8.78
CA THR A 161 -4.80 -9.59 7.77
C THR A 161 -4.10 -8.26 8.03
N GLY A 162 -4.05 -7.41 7.01
CA GLY A 162 -3.58 -6.05 7.17
C GLY A 162 -3.72 -5.26 5.87
N THR A 163 -3.28 -4.01 5.95
CA THR A 163 -3.25 -3.11 4.80
C THR A 163 -1.86 -2.50 4.67
N ILE A 164 -1.49 -2.22 3.42
CA ILE A 164 -0.33 -1.42 3.05
C ILE A 164 -0.77 -0.41 1.98
N GLN A 165 -0.10 0.73 1.91
CA GLN A 165 -0.47 1.79 0.99
C GLN A 165 0.78 2.54 0.53
N SER A 166 0.71 3.21 -0.61
CA SER A 166 1.79 4.10 -1.06
C SER A 166 1.97 5.29 -0.09
N PRO A 167 3.16 5.92 -0.08
CA PRO A 167 3.35 7.19 0.61
C PRO A 167 2.33 8.22 0.10
N GLY A 168 1.79 9.05 1.00
CA GLY A 168 0.87 10.13 0.65
C GLY A 168 -0.54 9.72 0.19
N TYR A 169 -0.87 8.43 0.10
CA TYR A 169 -2.24 7.97 -0.20
C TYR A 169 -3.24 8.46 0.89
N PRO A 170 -4.45 8.94 0.53
CA PRO A 170 -5.08 8.98 -0.80
C PRO A 170 -4.91 10.33 -1.54
N VAL A 171 -3.93 11.14 -1.14
CA VAL A 171 -3.71 12.48 -1.70
C VAL A 171 -2.85 12.38 -2.96
N GLN A 172 -1.58 12.05 -2.79
CA GLN A 172 -0.61 12.02 -3.88
C GLN A 172 0.67 11.31 -3.41
N TYR A 173 1.18 10.36 -4.19
CA TYR A 173 2.51 9.80 -3.93
C TYR A 173 3.62 10.67 -4.53
N TYR A 174 4.87 10.24 -4.40
CA TYR A 174 6.04 11.03 -4.77
C TYR A 174 6.80 10.42 -5.96
N ASN A 175 7.55 11.26 -6.68
CA ASN A 175 8.44 10.80 -7.74
C ASN A 175 9.70 10.12 -7.16
N ASN A 176 10.37 9.32 -7.98
CA ASN A 176 11.62 8.61 -7.71
C ASN A 176 11.58 7.71 -6.45
N LEU A 177 10.41 7.16 -6.14
CA LEU A 177 10.24 6.20 -5.06
C LEU A 177 10.83 4.84 -5.43
N ASN A 178 11.34 4.15 -4.41
CA ASN A 178 11.70 2.74 -4.47
C ASN A 178 11.40 2.12 -3.11
N CYS A 179 10.12 1.93 -2.82
CA CYS A 179 9.64 1.53 -1.51
C CYS A 179 9.38 0.03 -1.46
N ASN A 180 9.96 -0.65 -0.46
CA ASN A 180 9.74 -2.06 -0.22
C ASN A 180 8.85 -2.26 1.01
N TYR A 181 7.86 -3.14 0.88
CA TYR A 181 6.94 -3.57 1.93
C TYR A 181 7.09 -5.08 2.06
N LEU A 182 7.67 -5.55 3.15
CA LEU A 182 7.76 -6.97 3.46
C LEU A 182 6.57 -7.34 4.34
N ILE A 183 5.68 -8.19 3.84
CA ILE A 183 4.59 -8.76 4.61
C ILE A 183 5.04 -10.10 5.16
N ILE A 184 4.88 -10.30 6.47
CA ILE A 184 5.12 -11.56 7.16
C ILE A 184 3.80 -12.00 7.82
N SER A 185 3.42 -13.25 7.61
CA SER A 185 2.25 -13.86 8.24
C SER A 185 2.64 -15.06 9.12
N PRO A 186 1.70 -15.68 9.85
CA PRO A 186 1.98 -16.84 10.69
C PRO A 186 2.64 -17.99 9.90
N ASN A 187 3.42 -18.82 10.58
CA ASN A 187 4.04 -19.99 9.94
C ASN A 187 2.98 -20.93 9.34
N ASN A 188 3.34 -21.66 8.29
CA ASN A 188 2.45 -22.58 7.56
C ASN A 188 1.23 -21.89 6.93
N THR A 189 1.37 -20.62 6.57
CA THR A 189 0.38 -19.87 5.80
C THR A 189 0.99 -19.38 4.49
N PHE A 190 0.12 -18.96 3.57
CA PHE A 190 0.49 -18.16 2.42
C PHE A 190 -0.30 -16.85 2.42
N ILE A 191 0.21 -15.83 1.73
CA ILE A 191 -0.35 -14.48 1.71
C ILE A 191 -1.07 -14.27 0.40
N THR A 192 -2.28 -13.75 0.50
CA THR A 192 -3.04 -13.22 -0.63
C THR A 192 -3.13 -11.72 -0.50
N ILE A 193 -2.93 -10.98 -1.58
CA ILE A 193 -2.98 -9.52 -1.59
C ILE A 193 -3.92 -9.03 -2.68
N LEU A 194 -4.61 -7.92 -2.43
CA LEU A 194 -5.47 -7.25 -3.40
C LEU A 194 -5.24 -5.74 -3.36
N PHE A 195 -4.93 -5.15 -4.51
CA PHE A 195 -4.75 -3.71 -4.70
C PHE A 195 -6.07 -3.06 -5.15
N SER A 196 -6.68 -2.27 -4.29
CA SER A 196 -7.89 -1.50 -4.59
C SER A 196 -8.13 -0.39 -3.55
N PRO A 197 -8.23 0.89 -3.96
CA PRO A 197 -8.01 1.42 -5.31
C PRO A 197 -6.52 1.43 -5.71
N PHE A 198 -6.26 1.65 -7.00
CA PHE A 198 -4.91 1.75 -7.58
C PHE A 198 -4.88 2.84 -8.65
N LEU A 199 -4.24 3.98 -8.32
CA LEU A 199 -4.20 5.21 -9.11
C LEU A 199 -2.76 5.70 -9.18
N VAL A 200 -2.06 5.36 -10.27
CA VAL A 200 -0.66 5.72 -10.51
C VAL A 200 -0.46 6.10 -11.98
N GLU A 201 0.64 6.76 -12.29
CA GLU A 201 1.04 7.10 -13.66
C GLU A 201 1.08 5.84 -14.53
N GLU A 202 0.38 5.91 -15.66
CA GLU A 202 0.32 4.79 -16.59
C GLU A 202 1.69 4.53 -17.24
N TRP A 203 2.07 3.24 -17.31
CA TRP A 203 3.32 2.73 -17.94
C TRP A 203 4.63 3.01 -17.21
N TYR A 204 4.70 4.03 -16.35
CA TYR A 204 5.95 4.45 -15.74
C TYR A 204 6.05 4.12 -14.25
N ASP A 205 4.91 4.17 -13.54
CA ASP A 205 4.84 3.86 -12.12
C ASP A 205 4.20 2.49 -11.91
N LEU A 206 4.89 1.65 -11.13
CA LEU A 206 4.52 0.25 -11.01
C LEU A 206 4.74 -0.30 -9.61
N VAL A 207 3.88 -1.26 -9.27
CA VAL A 207 4.07 -2.11 -8.09
C VAL A 207 4.46 -3.49 -8.55
N ASP A 208 5.66 -3.95 -8.17
CA ASP A 208 6.06 -5.34 -8.33
C ASP A 208 5.72 -6.13 -7.07
N VAL A 209 5.30 -7.37 -7.25
CA VAL A 209 5.01 -8.32 -6.17
C VAL A 209 5.93 -9.52 -6.33
N PHE A 210 6.58 -9.89 -5.24
CA PHE A 210 7.53 -10.99 -5.16
C PHE A 210 7.10 -12.00 -4.10
N ASP A 211 7.34 -13.27 -4.38
CA ASP A 211 7.17 -14.37 -3.45
C ASP A 211 8.33 -14.39 -2.45
N GLY A 212 8.03 -14.41 -1.15
CA GLY A 212 9.03 -14.40 -0.10
C GLY A 212 9.66 -13.02 0.20
N ASN A 213 10.77 -13.05 0.93
CA ASN A 213 11.60 -11.88 1.25
C ASN A 213 12.69 -11.67 0.20
N SER A 214 12.28 -11.26 -0.99
CA SER A 214 13.16 -11.12 -2.14
C SER A 214 12.68 -10.00 -3.05
N THR A 215 13.63 -9.40 -3.78
CA THR A 215 13.33 -8.53 -4.93
C THR A 215 14.01 -9.03 -6.20
N ASN A 216 14.37 -10.32 -6.23
CA ASN A 216 14.99 -10.97 -7.37
C ASN A 216 13.95 -11.29 -8.46
N TYR A 217 14.40 -11.31 -9.71
CA TYR A 217 13.53 -11.60 -10.85
C TYR A 217 12.88 -13.00 -10.79
N VAL A 218 13.59 -13.99 -10.26
CA VAL A 218 13.08 -15.38 -10.14
C VAL A 218 11.91 -15.53 -9.19
N ASP A 219 11.77 -14.60 -8.23
CA ASP A 219 10.71 -14.60 -7.23
C ASP A 219 9.58 -13.62 -7.62
N HIS A 220 9.66 -12.98 -8.78
CA HIS A 220 8.62 -12.04 -9.25
C HIS A 220 7.37 -12.81 -9.66
N ILE A 221 6.25 -12.53 -9.00
CA ILE A 221 4.96 -13.19 -9.25
C ILE A 221 3.98 -12.30 -10.01
N GLY A 222 4.23 -11.00 -10.05
CA GLY A 222 3.43 -10.12 -10.87
C GLY A 222 3.68 -8.64 -10.64
N GLN A 223 2.95 -7.84 -11.41
CA GLN A 223 3.05 -6.40 -11.40
C GLN A 223 1.66 -5.78 -11.47
N VAL A 224 1.49 -4.64 -10.81
CA VAL A 224 0.29 -3.81 -10.87
C VAL A 224 0.64 -2.47 -11.48
N SER A 225 -0.08 -2.15 -12.56
CA SER A 225 -0.08 -0.88 -13.26
C SER A 225 -1.54 -0.46 -13.47
N SER A 226 -1.80 0.76 -13.91
CA SER A 226 -3.17 1.21 -14.23
C SER A 226 -3.88 0.36 -15.30
N TYR A 227 -3.16 -0.29 -16.22
CA TYR A 227 -3.74 -1.17 -17.26
C TYR A 227 -3.99 -2.62 -16.84
N ASN A 228 -3.33 -3.13 -15.79
CA ASN A 228 -3.43 -4.55 -15.44
C ASN A 228 -4.85 -4.94 -14.97
N LEU A 229 -5.41 -6.04 -15.48
CA LEU A 229 -6.67 -6.60 -14.95
C LEU A 229 -6.44 -7.34 -13.63
N ALA A 230 -5.26 -7.95 -13.47
CA ALA A 230 -4.87 -8.63 -12.24
C ALA A 230 -4.49 -7.60 -11.18
N ARG A 231 -5.29 -7.55 -10.12
CA ARG A 231 -5.08 -6.72 -8.93
C ARG A 231 -4.75 -7.54 -7.69
N GLY A 232 -4.73 -8.87 -7.80
CA GLY A 232 -4.45 -9.73 -6.67
C GLY A 232 -3.47 -10.84 -7.01
N PHE A 233 -2.66 -11.20 -6.01
CA PHE A 233 -1.57 -12.17 -6.11
C PHE A 233 -1.53 -13.02 -4.84
N GLU A 234 -0.90 -14.19 -4.96
CA GLU A 234 -0.73 -15.13 -3.85
C GLU A 234 0.76 -15.53 -3.78
N SER A 235 1.33 -15.57 -2.57
CA SER A 235 2.67 -16.11 -2.33
C SER A 235 2.61 -17.64 -2.17
N SER A 236 3.77 -18.32 -2.22
CA SER A 236 3.88 -19.73 -1.86
C SER A 236 4.18 -19.95 -0.38
N THR A 237 4.62 -18.89 0.33
CA THR A 237 5.03 -18.93 1.73
C THR A 237 4.37 -17.82 2.56
N ASN A 238 4.67 -17.78 3.86
CA ASN A 238 4.17 -16.77 4.78
C ASN A 238 4.88 -15.41 4.64
N MET A 239 5.58 -15.18 3.54
CA MET A 239 6.30 -13.95 3.25
C MET A 239 5.99 -13.48 1.83
N MET A 240 5.79 -12.18 1.66
CA MET A 240 5.56 -11.54 0.37
C MET A 240 6.21 -10.15 0.37
N THR A 241 6.97 -9.84 -0.67
CA THR A 241 7.57 -8.50 -0.82
C THR A 241 6.85 -7.73 -1.90
N VAL A 242 6.37 -6.54 -1.57
CA VAL A 242 5.79 -5.58 -2.51
C VAL A 242 6.78 -4.45 -2.71
N ARG A 243 6.99 -4.03 -3.95
CA ARG A 243 7.89 -2.94 -4.30
C ARG A 243 7.18 -1.91 -5.15
N PHE A 244 7.08 -0.69 -4.65
CA PHE A 244 6.55 0.44 -5.40
C PHE A 244 7.69 1.29 -5.95
N LYS A 245 7.74 1.40 -7.28
CA LYS A 245 8.72 2.23 -7.99
C LYS A 245 8.00 3.28 -8.80
N THR A 246 8.50 4.51 -8.70
CA THR A 246 8.02 5.63 -9.50
C THR A 246 9.15 6.28 -10.29
N ASN A 247 8.83 6.87 -11.44
CA ASN A 247 9.76 7.61 -12.28
C ASN A 247 9.93 9.07 -11.77
N TYR A 248 10.36 9.98 -12.63
CA TYR A 248 10.61 11.37 -12.27
C TYR A 248 9.43 12.33 -12.49
N ASP A 249 8.35 11.95 -13.16
CA ASP A 249 7.28 12.89 -13.56
C ASP A 249 5.91 12.27 -13.36
N ILE A 250 4.87 13.12 -13.25
CA ILE A 250 3.47 12.73 -13.07
C ILE A 250 3.24 11.81 -11.86
N THR A 251 2.51 12.34 -10.88
CA THR A 251 2.05 11.57 -9.73
C THR A 251 0.52 11.56 -9.68
N ASP A 252 -0.06 10.55 -9.05
CA ASP A 252 -1.49 10.44 -8.78
C ASP A 252 -1.71 10.06 -7.30
N LYS A 253 -2.93 9.72 -6.90
CA LYS A 253 -3.35 9.46 -5.50
C LYS A 253 -2.66 8.27 -4.85
N GLY A 254 -2.14 7.35 -5.63
CA GLY A 254 -1.44 6.16 -5.17
C GLY A 254 -2.35 4.94 -5.02
N TRP A 255 -2.03 4.06 -4.09
CA TRP A 255 -2.70 2.78 -3.98
C TRP A 255 -2.89 2.34 -2.52
N LEU A 256 -3.91 1.51 -2.33
CA LEU A 256 -4.17 0.75 -1.11
C LEU A 256 -4.21 -0.74 -1.46
N ALA A 257 -3.52 -1.55 -0.68
CA ALA A 257 -3.59 -3.00 -0.77
C ALA A 257 -4.03 -3.60 0.56
N THR A 258 -4.93 -4.58 0.48
CA THR A 258 -5.33 -5.42 1.61
C THR A 258 -4.74 -6.80 1.43
N TRP A 259 -4.07 -7.32 2.45
CA TRP A 259 -3.52 -8.66 2.44
C TRP A 259 -4.19 -9.54 3.51
N LYS A 260 -4.22 -10.85 3.24
CA LYS A 260 -4.74 -11.88 4.14
C LYS A 260 -3.86 -13.11 4.09
N ALA A 261 -3.54 -13.65 5.26
CA ALA A 261 -2.93 -14.95 5.43
C ALA A 261 -4.01 -16.04 5.29
N LYS A 262 -3.69 -17.10 4.56
CA LYS A 262 -4.52 -18.30 4.43
C LYS A 262 -3.70 -19.50 4.88
N LYS A 263 -4.32 -20.43 5.60
CA LYS A 263 -3.70 -21.72 5.89
C LYS A 263 -3.62 -22.54 4.61
N ASP A 264 -2.49 -23.19 4.40
CA ASP A 264 -2.39 -24.21 3.37
C ASP A 264 -3.02 -25.52 3.89
N MET A 265 -4.27 -25.76 3.49
CA MET A 265 -5.08 -26.90 3.94
C MET A 265 -5.38 -27.82 2.74
N PRO A 266 -4.83 -29.05 2.70
CA PRO A 266 -5.05 -29.96 1.58
C PRO A 266 -6.51 -30.42 1.53
N VAL A 267 -7.04 -30.66 0.32
CA VAL A 267 -8.41 -31.18 0.15
C VAL A 267 -8.54 -32.56 0.78
N ILE A 268 -9.56 -32.75 1.63
CA ILE A 268 -9.90 -34.05 2.22
C ILE A 268 -10.89 -34.77 1.30
N SER A 269 -10.41 -35.79 0.60
CA SER A 269 -11.22 -36.57 -0.34
C SER A 269 -11.57 -37.95 0.22
N GLN A 270 -12.82 -38.36 0.11
CA GLN A 270 -13.28 -39.71 0.44
C GLN A 270 -14.02 -40.37 -0.71
N SER A 271 -13.94 -41.70 -0.74
CA SER A 271 -14.66 -42.56 -1.67
C SER A 271 -15.01 -43.89 -1.01
N GLY A 272 -15.95 -44.63 -1.59
CA GLY A 272 -16.43 -45.90 -1.04
C GLY A 272 -17.95 -45.93 -0.87
N SER A 273 -18.42 -46.78 0.04
CA SER A 273 -19.85 -46.97 0.32
C SER A 273 -20.36 -46.16 1.51
N ASN A 274 -19.46 -45.75 2.40
CA ASN A 274 -19.73 -44.89 3.54
C ASN A 274 -18.44 -44.23 4.02
N GLY A 275 -18.59 -43.23 4.89
CA GLY A 275 -17.46 -42.58 5.55
C GLY A 275 -17.91 -41.53 6.56
N THR A 276 -16.94 -40.97 7.27
CA THR A 276 -17.14 -39.95 8.29
C THR A 276 -16.23 -38.77 7.98
N MET A 277 -16.76 -37.55 8.07
CA MET A 277 -16.04 -36.30 7.92
C MET A 277 -16.28 -35.42 9.14
N VAL A 278 -15.26 -34.69 9.55
CA VAL A 278 -15.31 -33.83 10.72
C VAL A 278 -14.62 -32.51 10.43
N SER A 279 -14.99 -31.46 11.16
CA SER A 279 -14.22 -30.21 11.18
C SER A 279 -12.78 -30.44 11.67
N PRO A 280 -11.84 -29.51 11.36
CA PRO A 280 -10.48 -29.59 11.90
C PRO A 280 -10.49 -29.74 13.42
N ASN A 281 -9.56 -30.56 13.94
CA ASN A 281 -9.34 -30.82 15.36
C ASN A 281 -10.50 -31.49 16.14
N TYR A 282 -11.62 -31.84 15.52
CA TYR A 282 -12.75 -32.50 16.20
C TYR A 282 -12.30 -33.75 16.98
N PRO A 283 -12.72 -33.97 18.25
CA PRO A 283 -13.79 -33.26 18.97
C PRO A 283 -13.35 -31.99 19.73
N LEU A 284 -12.11 -31.54 19.55
CA LEU A 284 -11.66 -30.24 20.05
C LEU A 284 -12.24 -29.12 19.18
N THR A 285 -11.96 -27.88 19.57
CA THR A 285 -12.39 -26.72 18.80
C THR A 285 -11.59 -26.60 17.51
N TYR A 286 -12.24 -26.19 16.41
CA TYR A 286 -11.52 -25.79 15.19
C TYR A 286 -10.66 -24.55 15.46
N ASP A 287 -9.69 -24.28 14.59
CA ASP A 287 -8.79 -23.13 14.75
C ASP A 287 -9.38 -21.90 14.04
N SER A 288 -8.89 -20.70 14.37
CA SER A 288 -9.21 -19.50 13.59
C SER A 288 -8.69 -19.61 12.15
N TYR A 289 -9.38 -18.95 11.21
CA TYR A 289 -9.00 -18.83 9.80
C TYR A 289 -8.83 -20.16 9.04
N ASP A 290 -9.46 -21.25 9.50
CA ASP A 290 -9.55 -22.49 8.74
C ASP A 290 -10.36 -22.28 7.46
N GLU A 291 -9.86 -22.83 6.35
CA GLU A 291 -10.55 -22.93 5.07
C GLU A 291 -10.35 -24.34 4.52
N GLN A 292 -11.13 -25.31 5.03
CA GLN A 292 -10.97 -26.72 4.68
C GLN A 292 -12.00 -27.14 3.63
N VAL A 293 -11.53 -27.71 2.53
CA VAL A 293 -12.37 -28.30 1.48
C VAL A 293 -12.45 -29.81 1.66
N TYR A 294 -13.65 -30.35 1.51
CA TYR A 294 -13.96 -31.78 1.57
C TYR A 294 -14.63 -32.22 0.28
N GLN A 295 -14.26 -33.37 -0.25
CA GLN A 295 -14.86 -33.94 -1.46
C GLN A 295 -15.26 -35.40 -1.22
N ILE A 296 -16.47 -35.76 -1.65
CA ILE A 296 -16.97 -37.14 -1.60
C ILE A 296 -17.25 -37.56 -3.03
N SER A 297 -16.72 -38.72 -3.43
CA SER A 297 -17.00 -39.34 -4.74
C SER A 297 -17.34 -40.81 -4.56
N VAL A 298 -18.49 -41.22 -5.06
CA VAL A 298 -19.01 -42.59 -4.94
C VAL A 298 -19.13 -43.25 -6.31
N ALA A 299 -19.50 -44.52 -6.34
CA ALA A 299 -19.67 -45.26 -7.59
C ALA A 299 -20.67 -44.57 -8.53
N TRP A 300 -20.39 -44.65 -9.84
CA TRP A 300 -21.28 -44.11 -10.86
C TRP A 300 -22.70 -44.67 -10.74
N GLY A 301 -23.70 -43.79 -10.88
CA GLY A 301 -25.10 -44.15 -10.73
C GLY A 301 -25.62 -44.14 -9.29
N MET A 302 -24.72 -44.05 -8.29
CA MET A 302 -25.11 -43.88 -6.89
C MET A 302 -25.20 -42.40 -6.52
N GLN A 303 -25.88 -42.10 -5.42
CA GLN A 303 -25.92 -40.77 -4.80
C GLN A 303 -25.23 -40.81 -3.42
N VAL A 304 -24.76 -39.65 -2.96
CA VAL A 304 -24.19 -39.47 -1.62
C VAL A 304 -25.31 -39.00 -0.70
N ASN A 305 -25.64 -39.80 0.31
CA ASN A 305 -26.52 -39.39 1.39
C ASN A 305 -25.66 -38.91 2.57
N LEU A 306 -25.59 -37.60 2.78
CA LEU A 306 -24.85 -36.94 3.85
C LEU A 306 -25.78 -36.63 5.03
N THR A 307 -25.35 -36.97 6.23
CA THR A 307 -25.99 -36.60 7.49
C THR A 307 -24.98 -35.90 8.40
N ILE A 308 -25.34 -34.70 8.86
CA ILE A 308 -24.62 -33.96 9.90
C ILE A 308 -25.38 -34.16 11.20
N ASP A 309 -24.78 -34.86 12.15
CA ASP A 309 -25.36 -35.22 13.45
C ASP A 309 -24.88 -34.30 14.60
N VAL A 310 -23.73 -33.64 14.44
CA VAL A 310 -23.24 -32.62 15.37
C VAL A 310 -22.88 -31.36 14.60
N PHE A 311 -23.36 -30.20 15.04
CA PHE A 311 -23.02 -28.92 14.44
C PHE A 311 -23.03 -27.78 15.46
N ARG A 312 -21.87 -27.15 15.66
CA ARG A 312 -21.69 -26.01 16.56
C ARG A 312 -20.57 -25.11 16.05
N THR A 313 -20.94 -23.98 15.46
CA THR A 313 -20.01 -22.95 14.96
C THR A 313 -20.42 -21.56 15.46
N GLU A 314 -19.56 -20.55 15.27
CA GLU A 314 -19.98 -19.16 15.43
C GLU A 314 -21.12 -18.84 14.47
N ASN A 315 -22.19 -18.26 14.99
CA ASN A 315 -23.36 -17.94 14.18
C ASN A 315 -22.99 -16.89 13.12
N LYS A 316 -23.31 -17.15 11.85
CA LYS A 316 -23.07 -16.28 10.68
C LYS A 316 -21.60 -16.11 10.24
N TYR A 317 -20.62 -16.15 11.15
CA TYR A 317 -19.21 -15.90 10.82
C TYR A 317 -18.45 -17.16 10.44
N ASP A 318 -18.76 -18.28 11.11
CA ASP A 318 -18.17 -19.59 10.84
C ASP A 318 -19.21 -20.52 10.22
N TYR A 319 -18.90 -21.05 9.05
CA TYR A 319 -19.91 -21.76 8.26
C TYR A 319 -19.36 -22.97 7.51
N LEU A 320 -20.26 -23.93 7.29
CA LEU A 320 -20.08 -25.05 6.38
C LEU A 320 -20.97 -24.84 5.16
N ASN A 321 -20.33 -24.62 4.01
CA ASN A 321 -21.02 -24.63 2.73
C ASN A 321 -21.08 -26.04 2.18
N ILE A 322 -22.25 -26.43 1.65
CA ILE A 322 -22.46 -27.70 0.96
C ILE A 322 -22.71 -27.41 -0.51
N TYR A 323 -22.03 -28.14 -1.41
CA TYR A 323 -22.13 -27.96 -2.86
C TYR A 323 -22.54 -29.25 -3.56
N ASN A 324 -23.35 -29.12 -4.61
CA ASN A 324 -23.81 -30.23 -5.46
C ASN A 324 -22.78 -30.67 -6.53
N SER A 325 -21.53 -30.21 -6.40
CA SER A 325 -20.43 -30.44 -7.34
C SER A 325 -19.11 -30.64 -6.58
N THR A 326 -18.08 -31.13 -7.26
CA THR A 326 -16.70 -31.17 -6.72
C THR A 326 -16.04 -29.79 -6.67
N THR A 327 -16.52 -28.83 -7.47
CA THR A 327 -16.05 -27.44 -7.51
C THR A 327 -16.92 -26.54 -6.63
N GLN A 328 -16.28 -25.73 -5.79
CA GLN A 328 -16.93 -24.78 -4.90
C GLN A 328 -17.17 -23.47 -5.65
N SER A 329 -18.42 -23.20 -6.02
CA SER A 329 -18.83 -21.93 -6.62
C SER A 329 -20.22 -21.52 -6.12
N ASN A 330 -20.60 -20.26 -6.32
CA ASN A 330 -21.94 -19.80 -5.97
C ASN A 330 -23.05 -20.52 -6.77
N SER A 331 -22.76 -21.02 -7.98
CA SER A 331 -23.74 -21.74 -8.80
C SER A 331 -23.96 -23.19 -8.37
N THR A 332 -23.04 -23.77 -7.60
CA THR A 332 -23.13 -25.15 -7.08
C THR A 332 -23.50 -25.20 -5.59
N LEU A 333 -23.59 -24.04 -4.92
CA LEU A 333 -23.92 -23.94 -3.50
C LEU A 333 -25.37 -24.39 -3.24
N VAL A 334 -25.52 -25.35 -2.33
CA VAL A 334 -26.81 -25.89 -1.89
C VAL A 334 -27.29 -25.15 -0.65
N THR A 335 -26.43 -25.04 0.36
CA THR A 335 -26.75 -24.38 1.63
C THR A 335 -25.50 -23.90 2.35
N THR A 336 -25.68 -22.93 3.23
CA THR A 336 -24.67 -22.41 4.16
C THR A 336 -25.19 -22.66 5.57
N LEU A 337 -24.49 -23.50 6.33
CA LEU A 337 -24.83 -23.85 7.71
C LEU A 337 -23.95 -23.05 8.66
N SER A 338 -24.54 -22.44 9.70
CA SER A 338 -23.80 -21.76 10.78
C SER A 338 -24.60 -21.75 12.08
N GLY A 339 -23.93 -21.58 13.23
CA GLY A 339 -24.56 -21.52 14.54
C GLY A 339 -24.67 -22.89 15.24
N GLN A 340 -25.64 -23.03 16.15
CA GLN A 340 -25.72 -24.16 17.11
C GLN A 340 -26.95 -25.07 16.96
N SER A 341 -27.89 -24.76 16.06
CA SER A 341 -29.18 -25.48 15.94
C SER A 341 -29.45 -25.95 14.51
N VAL A 342 -28.42 -26.51 13.88
CA VAL A 342 -28.48 -27.03 12.50
C VAL A 342 -28.67 -28.54 12.47
N ALA A 343 -28.04 -29.27 13.39
CA ALA A 343 -28.12 -30.73 13.42
C ALA A 343 -29.47 -31.22 14.03
N PRO A 344 -30.06 -32.32 13.51
CA PRO A 344 -29.59 -33.09 12.36
C PRO A 344 -29.89 -32.41 11.01
N PHE A 345 -28.92 -32.41 10.11
CA PHE A 345 -29.10 -31.95 8.72
C PHE A 345 -28.83 -33.10 7.75
N ASN A 346 -29.67 -33.24 6.72
CA ASN A 346 -29.54 -34.30 5.73
C ASN A 346 -29.54 -33.72 4.30
N TYR A 347 -28.70 -34.27 3.44
CA TYR A 347 -28.62 -33.90 2.03
C TYR A 347 -28.27 -35.10 1.16
N ILE A 348 -29.03 -35.28 0.07
CA ILE A 348 -28.73 -36.29 -0.96
C ILE A 348 -28.20 -35.58 -2.20
N SER A 349 -26.98 -35.92 -2.61
CA SER A 349 -26.38 -35.34 -3.81
C SER A 349 -27.13 -35.78 -5.06
N PRO A 350 -27.31 -34.90 -6.07
CA PRO A 350 -27.97 -35.27 -7.33
C PRO A 350 -27.11 -36.16 -8.23
N ARG A 351 -25.84 -36.36 -7.87
CA ARG A 351 -24.82 -37.07 -8.65
C ARG A 351 -23.97 -37.93 -7.74
N SER A 352 -23.07 -38.73 -8.31
CA SER A 352 -22.11 -39.58 -7.58
C SER A 352 -20.98 -38.80 -6.89
N TYR A 353 -21.15 -37.49 -6.66
CA TYR A 353 -20.19 -36.65 -5.98
C TYR A 353 -20.85 -35.43 -5.33
N MET A 354 -20.17 -34.88 -4.33
CA MET A 354 -20.46 -33.60 -3.73
C MET A 354 -19.21 -33.02 -3.07
N SER A 355 -19.27 -31.77 -2.63
CA SER A 355 -18.20 -31.18 -1.82
C SER A 355 -18.73 -30.29 -0.72
N MET A 356 -17.88 -30.03 0.26
CA MET A 356 -18.16 -29.10 1.35
C MET A 356 -16.95 -28.18 1.55
N LYS A 357 -17.21 -26.98 2.08
CA LYS A 357 -16.17 -26.03 2.45
C LYS A 357 -16.48 -25.46 3.81
N PHE A 358 -15.63 -25.75 4.78
CA PHE A 358 -15.69 -25.17 6.11
C PHE A 358 -14.80 -23.93 6.17
N VAL A 359 -15.35 -22.81 6.63
CA VAL A 359 -14.65 -21.54 6.79
C VAL A 359 -14.89 -21.01 8.19
N SER A 360 -13.82 -20.64 8.89
CA SER A 360 -13.89 -19.94 10.18
C SER A 360 -13.22 -18.56 10.11
N ASP A 361 -13.66 -17.63 10.94
CA ASP A 361 -13.08 -16.31 11.06
C ASP A 361 -11.98 -16.24 12.14
N GLY A 362 -11.69 -15.03 12.66
CA GLY A 362 -10.64 -14.79 13.65
C GLY A 362 -11.04 -14.99 15.12
N SER A 363 -12.30 -15.29 15.43
CA SER A 363 -12.83 -15.30 16.79
C SER A 363 -13.77 -16.47 17.08
N LEU A 364 -14.10 -16.66 18.36
CA LEU A 364 -15.11 -17.60 18.89
C LEU A 364 -15.11 -19.01 18.27
N GLN A 365 -14.10 -19.81 18.61
CA GLN A 365 -14.02 -21.20 18.17
C GLN A 365 -14.94 -22.11 18.98
N TYR A 366 -15.59 -23.05 18.29
CA TYR A 366 -16.44 -24.09 18.86
C TYR A 366 -16.00 -25.47 18.40
N THR A 367 -16.69 -26.53 18.84
CA THR A 367 -16.37 -27.92 18.49
C THR A 367 -16.54 -28.24 17.01
N GLY A 368 -17.17 -27.37 16.21
CA GLY A 368 -17.36 -27.57 14.79
C GLY A 368 -18.44 -28.60 14.49
N TRP A 369 -18.16 -29.58 13.64
CA TRP A 369 -19.18 -30.49 13.14
C TRP A 369 -18.65 -31.91 12.94
N HIS A 370 -19.57 -32.87 13.05
CA HIS A 370 -19.38 -34.26 12.69
C HIS A 370 -20.47 -34.63 11.69
N ALA A 371 -20.06 -35.37 10.66
CA ALA A 371 -20.95 -35.84 9.62
C ALA A 371 -20.56 -37.25 9.18
N PHE A 372 -21.54 -38.03 8.78
CA PHE A 372 -21.33 -39.31 8.11
C PHE A 372 -22.09 -39.32 6.79
N TRP A 373 -21.60 -40.11 5.85
CA TRP A 373 -22.23 -40.27 4.57
C TRP A 373 -22.31 -41.75 4.20
N SER A 374 -23.29 -42.10 3.37
CA SER A 374 -23.43 -43.41 2.74
C SER A 374 -23.87 -43.27 1.29
N ILE A 375 -23.66 -44.31 0.51
CA ILE A 375 -24.30 -44.41 -0.81
C ILE A 375 -25.79 -44.72 -0.65
N CYS A 376 -26.61 -44.21 -1.56
CA CYS A 376 -28.00 -44.62 -1.74
C CYS A 376 -28.28 -45.06 -3.18
#